data_AF-A0A8S4G2L1-F1
#
_entry.id   AF-A0A8S4G2L1-F1
#
_cell.length_a   1.000
_cell.length_b   1.000
_cell.length_c   1.000
_cell.angle_alpha   90.00
_cell.angle_beta   90.00
_cell.angle_gamma   90.00
#
_symmetry.space_group_name_H-M   'P 1'
#
loop_
_entity.id
_entity.type
_entity.pdbx_description
1 polymer ?
#
loop_
_entity_poly.entity_id
_entity_poly.type
_entity_poly.pdbx_seq_one_letter_code
_entity_poly.pdbx_strand_id
1 'polypeptide(L)'
;MPKTLKSGERKMILKVKEFCELERHRDEPLIPFRCVQARVAAITGVTAATVSAITKEGKVAASTSTKVSTPRKSGPRHKQIEVDDFERCAIRHKIHEFYTVKKELPTLTKLLHEMRNDIDFKGSRTTLWRILKEMGFYFKKTRSKRNFLMERYDIVNWRQRYLEEMRNNRLGNKHPVVYLDETYIHATYCAGKCWQSETEEGVLSSDSKGPRWIIVHAGGAMGFIPNAQLILRSKSQAADYHDDMNKANFNKWLSEKLIPNLPPQSIVVMDNASYHTVQVNKAPTMSSRKEEMQNWITSNGLSYLPTMLKAQLLEIINEH
;
A
#
# COMPACT_ATOMS: atom_id res chain seq x y z
N MET A 1 -14.54 -37.25 57.55
CA MET A 1 -14.04 -37.42 56.16
C MET A 1 -12.67 -36.76 56.04
N PRO A 2 -11.67 -37.37 55.37
CA PRO A 2 -10.37 -36.74 55.17
C PRO A 2 -10.52 -35.47 54.34
N LYS A 3 -9.88 -34.37 54.77
CA LYS A 3 -9.90 -33.10 54.04
C LYS A 3 -9.21 -33.27 52.69
N THR A 4 -9.93 -33.07 51.58
CA THR A 4 -9.35 -33.16 50.23
C THR A 4 -8.40 -31.98 49.99
N LEU A 5 -7.11 -32.26 49.84
CA LEU A 5 -6.06 -31.26 49.57
C LEU A 5 -5.87 -31.06 48.06
N LYS A 6 -5.74 -29.80 47.64
CA LYS A 6 -5.43 -29.42 46.25
C LYS A 6 -3.95 -29.66 45.92
N SER A 7 -3.61 -29.69 44.62
CA SER A 7 -2.24 -29.95 44.14
C SER A 7 -1.20 -28.99 44.73
N GLY A 8 -1.53 -27.71 44.87
CA GLY A 8 -0.65 -26.70 45.48
C GLY A 8 -0.35 -26.97 46.96
N GLU A 9 -1.36 -27.38 47.74
CA GLU A 9 -1.22 -27.73 49.16
C GLU A 9 -0.37 -28.99 49.33
N ARG A 10 -0.59 -30.01 48.48
CA ARG A 10 0.22 -31.24 48.45
C ARG A 10 1.70 -30.94 48.15
N LYS A 11 1.97 -30.09 47.16
CA LYS A 11 3.34 -29.67 46.81
C LYS A 11 4.01 -28.91 47.96
N MET A 12 3.25 -28.08 48.68
CA MET A 12 3.77 -27.37 49.85
C MET A 12 4.12 -28.33 50.99
N ILE A 13 3.26 -29.31 51.29
CA ILE A 13 3.52 -30.32 52.32
C ILE A 13 4.79 -31.12 52.00
N LEU A 14 5.00 -31.49 50.74
CA LEU A 14 6.22 -32.20 50.31
C LEU A 14 7.48 -31.36 50.56
N LYS A 15 7.46 -30.07 50.21
CA LYS A 15 8.60 -29.17 50.47
C LYS A 15 8.91 -29.00 51.95
N VAL A 16 7.88 -28.88 52.78
CA VAL A 16 8.04 -28.80 54.25
C VAL A 16 8.68 -30.09 54.78
N LYS A 17 8.19 -31.26 54.34
CA LYS A 17 8.75 -32.56 54.72
C LYS A 17 10.22 -32.69 54.32
N GLU A 18 10.56 -32.35 53.09
CA GLU A 18 11.93 -32.41 52.57
C GLU A 18 12.87 -31.51 53.38
N PHE A 19 12.46 -30.27 53.68
CA PHE A 19 13.27 -29.36 54.49
C PHE A 19 13.49 -29.90 55.92
N CYS A 20 12.45 -30.43 56.55
CA CYS A 20 12.56 -31.05 57.89
C CYS A 20 13.44 -32.31 57.87
N GLU A 21 13.39 -33.12 56.81
CA GLU A 21 14.26 -34.29 56.65
C GLU A 21 15.73 -33.88 56.49
N LEU A 22 16.01 -32.81 55.74
CA LEU A 22 17.37 -32.27 55.61
C LEU A 22 17.94 -31.79 56.95
N GLU A 23 17.14 -31.12 57.78
CA GLU A 23 17.57 -30.72 59.12
C GLU A 23 17.77 -31.92 60.04
N ARG A 24 16.86 -32.90 60.00
CA ARG A 24 17.00 -34.15 60.76
C ARG A 24 18.27 -34.92 60.38
N HIS A 25 18.64 -34.95 59.10
CA HIS A 25 19.84 -35.64 58.65
C HIS A 25 21.14 -34.97 59.12
N ARG A 26 21.12 -33.67 59.37
CA ARG A 26 22.29 -32.91 59.83
C ARG A 26 22.36 -32.76 61.35
N ASP A 27 21.27 -33.08 62.04
CA ASP A 27 21.07 -32.84 63.49
C ASP A 27 21.32 -31.37 63.88
N GLU A 28 21.16 -30.45 62.92
CA GLU A 28 21.32 -29.02 63.09
C GLU A 28 20.33 -28.24 62.19
N PRO A 29 19.88 -27.05 62.61
CA PRO A 29 19.00 -26.24 61.79
C PRO A 29 19.77 -25.60 60.62
N LEU A 30 19.30 -25.82 59.38
CA LEU A 30 19.88 -25.22 58.17
C LEU A 30 19.85 -23.69 58.20
N ILE A 31 18.85 -23.13 58.87
CA ILE A 31 18.70 -21.70 59.12
C ILE A 31 18.34 -21.55 60.61
N PRO A 32 19.00 -20.69 61.41
CA PRO A 32 18.71 -20.57 62.83
C PRO A 32 17.21 -20.39 63.14
N PHE A 33 16.70 -21.03 64.20
CA PHE A 33 15.28 -20.98 64.56
C PHE A 33 14.75 -19.54 64.78
N ARG A 34 15.63 -18.63 65.22
CA ARG A 34 15.32 -17.19 65.35
C ARG A 34 14.95 -16.51 64.02
N CYS A 35 15.41 -17.04 62.88
CA CYS A 35 15.22 -16.46 61.55
C CYS A 35 13.96 -17.02 60.87
N VAL A 36 12.80 -16.91 61.53
CA VAL A 36 11.53 -17.53 61.10
C VAL A 36 11.13 -17.17 59.66
N GLN A 37 11.26 -15.89 59.27
CA GLN A 37 10.90 -15.45 57.91
C GLN A 37 11.79 -16.08 56.83
N ALA A 38 13.10 -16.16 57.08
CA ALA A 38 14.05 -16.78 56.15
C ALA A 38 13.81 -18.28 56.02
N ARG A 39 13.46 -18.95 57.13
CA ARG A 39 13.06 -20.37 57.14
C ARG A 39 11.83 -20.61 56.27
N VAL A 40 10.77 -19.83 56.50
CA VAL A 40 9.52 -19.96 55.72
C VAL A 40 9.77 -19.67 54.24
N ALA A 41 10.57 -18.66 53.90
CA ALA A 41 10.94 -18.34 52.52
C ALA A 41 11.66 -19.53 51.84
N ALA A 42 12.65 -20.11 52.52
CA ALA A 42 13.40 -21.27 52.01
C ALA A 42 12.50 -22.50 51.81
N ILE A 43 11.63 -22.82 52.78
CA ILE A 43 10.71 -23.96 52.71
C ILE A 43 9.68 -23.79 51.59
N THR A 44 9.07 -22.61 51.49
CA THR A 44 7.98 -22.35 50.54
C THR A 44 8.50 -22.09 49.12
N GLY A 45 9.74 -21.63 48.99
CA GLY A 45 10.37 -21.21 47.74
C GLY A 45 9.91 -19.83 47.25
N VAL A 46 9.41 -18.97 48.15
CA VAL A 46 9.06 -17.57 47.84
C VAL A 46 10.02 -16.60 48.53
N THR A 47 10.01 -15.34 48.12
CA THR A 47 10.88 -14.32 48.71
C THR A 47 10.45 -13.95 50.14
N ALA A 48 11.40 -13.50 50.96
CA ALA A 48 11.11 -13.01 52.32
C ALA A 48 10.10 -11.85 52.32
N ALA A 49 10.10 -11.01 51.28
CA ALA A 49 9.13 -9.94 51.10
C ALA A 49 7.69 -10.49 50.93
N THR A 50 7.51 -11.54 50.12
CA THR A 50 6.22 -12.21 49.96
C THR A 50 5.76 -12.85 51.26
N VAL A 51 6.66 -13.50 52.01
CA VAL A 51 6.35 -14.04 53.35
C VAL A 51 5.88 -12.94 54.30
N SER A 52 6.58 -11.80 54.31
CA SER A 52 6.22 -10.64 55.15
C SER A 52 4.83 -10.07 54.77
N ALA A 53 4.55 -9.91 53.48
CA ALA A 53 3.26 -9.44 52.98
C ALA A 53 2.12 -10.39 53.40
N ILE A 54 2.26 -11.70 53.16
CA ILE A 54 1.26 -12.71 53.54
C ILE A 54 1.10 -12.78 55.07
N THR A 55 2.19 -12.64 55.84
CA THR A 55 2.12 -12.61 57.31
C THR A 55 1.31 -11.41 57.80
N LYS A 56 1.48 -10.24 57.17
CA LYS A 56 0.69 -9.04 57.49
C LYS A 56 -0.78 -9.24 57.13
N GLU A 57 -1.08 -9.77 55.95
CA GLU A 57 -2.44 -10.12 55.53
C GLU A 57 -3.10 -11.13 56.48
N GLY A 58 -2.36 -12.15 56.90
CA GLY A 58 -2.82 -13.16 57.85
C GLY A 58 -3.16 -12.59 59.23
N LYS A 59 -2.34 -11.66 59.75
CA LYS A 59 -2.63 -10.95 61.02
C LYS A 59 -3.90 -10.12 60.93
N VAL A 60 -4.07 -9.38 59.83
CA VAL A 60 -5.29 -8.59 59.59
C VAL A 60 -6.50 -9.51 59.50
N ALA A 61 -6.40 -10.57 58.69
CA ALA A 61 -7.47 -11.55 58.51
C ALA A 61 -7.91 -12.22 59.83
N ALA A 62 -6.94 -12.59 60.69
CA ALA A 62 -7.22 -13.13 62.02
C ALA A 62 -7.92 -12.13 62.93
N SER A 63 -7.52 -10.84 62.90
CA SER A 63 -8.17 -9.79 63.72
C SER A 63 -9.59 -9.46 63.26
N THR A 64 -9.90 -9.62 61.96
CA THR A 64 -11.22 -9.33 61.39
C THR A 64 -12.10 -10.58 61.20
N SER A 65 -11.65 -11.77 61.65
CA SER A 65 -12.32 -13.06 61.40
C SER A 65 -12.63 -13.32 59.91
N THR A 66 -11.79 -12.80 59.01
CA THR A 66 -11.89 -13.00 57.57
C THR A 66 -10.85 -14.01 57.09
N LYS A 67 -11.04 -14.58 55.90
CA LYS A 67 -10.05 -15.49 55.29
C LYS A 67 -9.01 -14.67 54.52
N VAL A 68 -7.76 -15.14 54.49
CA VAL A 68 -6.71 -14.54 53.64
C VAL A 68 -7.15 -14.62 52.18
N SER A 69 -7.26 -13.46 51.52
CA SER A 69 -7.80 -13.37 50.16
C SER A 69 -6.80 -13.87 49.13
N THR A 70 -7.29 -14.62 48.14
CA THR A 70 -6.48 -14.95 46.94
C THR A 70 -6.47 -13.75 45.99
N PRO A 71 -5.34 -13.39 45.36
CA PRO A 71 -5.32 -12.34 44.34
C PRO A 71 -6.34 -12.66 43.24
N ARG A 72 -7.24 -11.71 42.92
CA ARG A 72 -8.19 -11.89 41.81
C ARG A 72 -7.43 -11.97 40.49
N LYS A 73 -7.93 -12.82 39.56
CA LYS A 73 -7.52 -12.76 38.15
C LYS A 73 -7.72 -11.33 37.65
N SER A 74 -6.74 -10.80 36.92
CA SER A 74 -6.88 -9.54 36.19
C SER A 74 -8.14 -9.60 35.33
N GLY A 75 -9.00 -8.58 35.47
CA GLY A 75 -10.29 -8.53 34.79
C GLY A 75 -10.17 -8.54 33.26
N PRO A 76 -11.30 -8.75 32.54
CA PRO A 76 -11.31 -8.71 31.08
C PRO A 76 -10.79 -7.35 30.57
N ARG A 77 -9.93 -7.38 29.55
CA ARG A 77 -9.41 -6.18 28.88
C ARG A 77 -10.57 -5.39 28.24
N HIS A 78 -10.47 -4.06 28.23
CA HIS A 78 -11.46 -3.15 27.62
C HIS A 78 -11.82 -3.57 26.18
N LYS A 79 -13.11 -3.50 25.83
CA LYS A 79 -13.65 -3.82 24.50
C LYS A 79 -12.92 -3.04 23.39
N GLN A 80 -12.54 -3.74 22.31
CA GLN A 80 -12.09 -3.09 21.08
C GLN A 80 -13.26 -2.29 20.49
N ILE A 81 -12.99 -1.08 20.02
CA ILE A 81 -13.95 -0.35 19.18
C ILE A 81 -13.95 -1.10 17.85
N GLU A 82 -15.04 -1.80 17.59
CA GLU A 82 -15.27 -2.47 16.32
C GLU A 82 -15.77 -1.42 15.33
N VAL A 83 -15.08 -1.31 14.19
CA VAL A 83 -15.38 -0.32 13.16
C VAL A 83 -15.90 -1.06 11.94
N ASP A 84 -17.12 -0.75 11.53
CA ASP A 84 -17.76 -1.40 10.37
C ASP A 84 -17.21 -0.88 9.03
N ASP A 85 -17.65 -1.47 7.92
CA ASP A 85 -17.15 -1.08 6.60
C ASP A 85 -17.62 0.30 6.14
N PHE A 86 -18.76 0.78 6.65
CA PHE A 86 -19.27 2.12 6.37
C PHE A 86 -18.43 3.18 7.08
N GLU A 87 -18.16 2.98 8.37
CA GLU A 87 -17.27 3.80 9.16
C GLU A 87 -15.87 3.80 8.55
N ARG A 88 -15.31 2.65 8.19
CA ARG A 88 -14.02 2.58 7.45
C ARG A 88 -14.04 3.42 6.16
N CYS A 89 -15.15 3.43 5.44
CA CYS A 89 -15.31 4.27 4.26
C CYS A 89 -15.28 5.76 4.63
N ALA A 90 -16.02 6.17 5.67
CA ALA A 90 -16.03 7.54 6.17
C ALA A 90 -14.66 8.00 6.67
N ILE A 91 -13.93 7.15 7.40
CA ILE A 91 -12.54 7.39 7.84
C ILE A 91 -11.64 7.65 6.65
N ARG A 92 -11.72 6.81 5.61
CA ARG A 92 -10.95 6.97 4.37
C ARG A 92 -11.27 8.30 3.69
N HIS A 93 -12.56 8.62 3.55
CA HIS A 93 -13.02 9.85 2.93
C HIS A 93 -12.47 11.09 3.67
N LYS A 94 -12.52 11.12 5.00
CA LYS A 94 -11.97 12.23 5.80
C LYS A 94 -10.47 12.41 5.59
N ILE A 95 -9.70 11.31 5.52
CA ILE A 95 -8.26 11.39 5.20
C ILE A 95 -8.05 12.00 3.82
N HIS A 96 -8.88 11.64 2.82
CA HIS A 96 -8.80 12.24 1.49
C HIS A 96 -9.15 13.73 1.50
N GLU A 97 -10.16 14.15 2.25
CA GLU A 97 -10.59 15.55 2.38
C GLU A 97 -9.46 16.46 2.87
N PHE A 98 -8.65 16.00 3.83
CA PHE A 98 -7.46 16.72 4.29
C PHE A 98 -6.54 17.10 3.13
N TYR A 99 -6.39 16.21 2.16
CA TYR A 99 -5.53 16.43 1.00
C TYR A 99 -6.21 17.16 -0.15
N THR A 100 -7.49 16.89 -0.41
CA THR A 100 -8.20 17.42 -1.58
C THR A 100 -8.75 18.80 -1.32
N VAL A 101 -9.40 19.01 -0.17
CA VAL A 101 -10.08 20.25 0.19
C VAL A 101 -9.18 21.12 1.06
N LYS A 102 -8.71 20.58 2.19
CA LYS A 102 -7.95 21.36 3.17
C LYS A 102 -6.50 21.63 2.73
N LYS A 103 -5.98 20.87 1.76
CA LYS A 103 -4.58 20.95 1.26
C LYS A 103 -3.54 20.83 2.38
N GLU A 104 -3.84 20.07 3.42
CA GLU A 104 -3.01 19.90 4.60
C GLU A 104 -2.63 18.43 4.82
N LEU A 105 -1.53 18.20 5.57
CA LEU A 105 -1.13 16.87 6.01
C LEU A 105 -2.02 16.41 7.19
N PRO A 106 -2.72 15.28 7.09
CA PRO A 106 -3.52 14.75 8.18
C PRO A 106 -2.60 14.15 9.25
N THR A 107 -2.55 14.78 10.42
CA THR A 107 -1.95 14.19 11.62
C THR A 107 -3.03 13.41 12.38
N LEU A 108 -2.62 12.43 13.20
CA LEU A 108 -3.58 11.67 14.03
C LEU A 108 -4.42 12.59 14.92
N THR A 109 -3.86 13.70 15.41
CA THR A 109 -4.58 14.65 16.26
C THR A 109 -5.62 15.43 15.47
N LYS A 110 -5.25 15.92 14.27
CA LYS A 110 -6.18 16.63 13.39
C LYS A 110 -7.30 15.71 12.90
N LEU A 111 -6.94 14.50 12.46
CA LEU A 111 -7.92 13.48 12.07
C LEU A 111 -8.87 13.17 13.22
N LEU A 112 -8.36 12.92 14.43
CA LEU A 112 -9.21 12.60 15.58
C LEU A 112 -10.20 13.73 15.91
N HIS A 113 -9.79 14.99 15.77
CA HIS A 113 -10.66 16.14 15.99
C HIS A 113 -11.82 16.14 14.98
N GLU A 114 -11.52 16.05 13.68
CA GLU A 114 -12.54 16.04 12.62
C GLU A 114 -13.44 14.82 12.70
N MET A 115 -12.87 13.64 12.98
CA MET A 115 -13.64 12.40 13.08
C MET A 115 -14.60 12.39 14.28
N ARG A 116 -14.27 13.12 15.35
CA ARG A 116 -15.19 13.35 16.47
C ARG A 116 -16.34 14.28 16.09
N ASN A 117 -16.05 15.32 15.33
CA ASN A 117 -17.05 16.29 14.93
C ASN A 117 -18.00 15.73 13.86
N ASP A 118 -17.47 15.01 12.87
CA ASP A 118 -18.22 14.64 11.67
C ASP A 118 -18.80 13.22 11.71
N ILE A 119 -18.18 12.31 12.47
CA ILE A 119 -18.51 10.86 12.48
C ILE A 119 -18.80 10.37 13.91
N ASP A 120 -18.89 11.26 14.92
CA ASP A 120 -19.05 10.90 16.35
C ASP A 120 -18.05 9.82 16.80
N PHE A 121 -16.80 9.89 16.34
CA PHE A 121 -15.82 8.85 16.63
C PHE A 121 -15.41 8.83 18.11
N LYS A 122 -15.80 7.78 18.84
CA LYS A 122 -15.60 7.64 20.30
C LYS A 122 -14.22 7.12 20.71
N GLY A 123 -13.35 6.84 19.75
CA GLY A 123 -12.03 6.28 20.01
C GLY A 123 -11.00 7.27 20.55
N SER A 124 -9.97 6.70 21.17
CA SER A 124 -8.76 7.43 21.53
C SER A 124 -7.84 7.59 20.31
N ARG A 125 -6.84 8.48 20.41
CA ARG A 125 -5.80 8.63 19.37
C ARG A 125 -5.10 7.31 19.04
N THR A 126 -4.86 6.49 20.06
CA THR A 126 -4.23 5.17 19.92
C THR A 126 -5.15 4.18 19.22
N THR A 127 -6.46 4.24 19.52
CA THR A 127 -7.47 3.42 18.83
C THR A 127 -7.54 3.78 17.36
N LEU A 128 -7.61 5.08 17.03
CA LEU A 128 -7.59 5.56 15.65
C LEU A 128 -6.34 5.08 14.91
N TRP A 129 -5.16 5.20 15.53
CA TRP A 129 -3.92 4.72 14.93
C TRP A 129 -3.95 3.21 14.61
N ARG A 130 -4.51 2.39 15.50
CA ARG A 130 -4.68 0.95 15.25
C ARG A 130 -5.63 0.66 14.09
N ILE A 131 -6.78 1.32 14.06
CA ILE A 131 -7.77 1.19 12.98
C ILE A 131 -7.14 1.56 11.64
N LEU A 132 -6.40 2.67 11.58
CA LEU A 132 -5.69 3.08 10.37
C LEU A 132 -4.67 2.03 9.91
N LYS A 133 -3.94 1.41 10.83
CA LYS A 133 -3.01 0.32 10.51
C LYS A 133 -3.71 -0.91 9.96
N GLU A 134 -4.83 -1.31 10.56
CA GLU A 134 -5.67 -2.42 10.09
C GLU A 134 -6.24 -2.13 8.69
N MET A 135 -6.61 -0.87 8.41
CA MET A 135 -7.04 -0.40 7.10
C MET A 135 -5.89 -0.25 6.07
N GLY A 136 -4.65 -0.52 6.45
CA GLY A 136 -3.48 -0.45 5.56
C GLY A 136 -2.85 0.94 5.41
N PHE A 137 -3.19 1.92 6.26
CA PHE A 137 -2.53 3.23 6.27
C PHE A 137 -1.25 3.20 7.11
N TYR A 138 -0.17 3.75 6.52
CA TYR A 138 1.14 3.84 7.15
C TYR A 138 1.69 5.26 7.00
N PHE A 139 2.22 5.80 8.08
CA PHE A 139 2.98 7.05 8.02
C PHE A 139 4.31 6.78 7.31
N LYS A 140 4.47 7.33 6.10
CA LYS A 140 5.65 7.16 5.24
C LYS A 140 6.25 8.53 4.92
N LYS A 141 7.54 8.57 4.56
CA LYS A 141 8.18 9.79 4.06
C LYS A 141 7.40 10.34 2.87
N THR A 142 7.10 11.64 2.88
CA THR A 142 6.45 12.35 1.78
C THR A 142 7.29 12.21 0.51
N ARG A 143 6.67 11.77 -0.58
CA ARG A 143 7.32 11.65 -1.90
C ARG A 143 6.99 12.87 -2.77
N SER A 144 7.65 12.96 -3.92
CA SER A 144 7.38 14.02 -4.93
C SER A 144 5.88 14.21 -5.16
N LYS A 145 5.45 15.48 -5.37
CA LYS A 145 4.06 15.88 -5.66
C LYS A 145 3.43 15.11 -6.84
N ARG A 146 4.24 14.47 -7.69
CA ARG A 146 3.80 13.64 -8.83
C ARG A 146 3.18 12.29 -8.42
N ASN A 147 3.42 11.82 -7.20
CA ASN A 147 3.00 10.49 -6.73
C ASN A 147 1.77 10.54 -5.82
N PHE A 148 0.99 11.62 -5.89
CA PHE A 148 -0.22 11.76 -5.11
C PHE A 148 -1.30 10.85 -5.73
N LEU A 149 -1.44 9.63 -5.20
CA LEU A 149 -2.51 8.68 -5.52
C LEU A 149 -3.84 9.23 -4.98
N MET A 150 -4.38 10.21 -5.67
CA MET A 150 -5.78 10.62 -5.52
C MET A 150 -6.62 9.86 -6.52
N GLU A 151 -7.75 9.38 -6.06
CA GLU A 151 -8.82 8.92 -6.94
C GLU A 151 -9.32 10.13 -7.73
N ARG A 152 -9.04 10.10 -9.03
CA ARG A 152 -9.51 11.07 -9.99
C ARG A 152 -10.83 10.54 -10.56
N TYR A 153 -11.94 11.24 -10.31
CA TYR A 153 -13.27 10.78 -10.75
C TYR A 153 -13.33 10.55 -12.27
N ASP A 154 -12.60 11.33 -13.06
CA ASP A 154 -12.47 11.13 -14.50
C ASP A 154 -11.79 9.78 -14.83
N ILE A 155 -10.74 9.42 -14.07
CA ILE A 155 -10.06 8.12 -14.22
C ILE A 155 -10.95 6.95 -13.76
N VAL A 156 -11.74 7.13 -12.69
CA VAL A 156 -12.72 6.14 -12.25
C VAL A 156 -13.75 5.88 -13.33
N ASN A 157 -14.30 6.94 -13.92
CA ASN A 157 -15.27 6.84 -15.02
C ASN A 157 -14.66 6.14 -16.25
N TRP A 158 -13.42 6.47 -16.63
CA TRP A 158 -12.72 5.76 -17.71
C TRP A 158 -12.53 4.27 -17.44
N ARG A 159 -12.18 3.89 -16.20
CA ARG A 159 -12.10 2.48 -15.80
C ARG A 159 -13.45 1.80 -15.88
N GLN A 160 -14.52 2.46 -15.43
CA GLN A 160 -15.86 1.91 -15.49
C GLN A 160 -16.30 1.64 -16.93
N ARG A 161 -16.09 2.61 -17.85
CA ARG A 161 -16.36 2.43 -19.29
C ARG A 161 -15.61 1.24 -19.87
N TYR A 162 -14.31 1.14 -19.58
CA TYR A 162 -13.50 0.00 -20.01
C TYR A 162 -14.08 -1.34 -19.48
N LEU A 163 -14.41 -1.40 -18.19
CA LEU A 163 -14.96 -2.61 -17.58
C LEU A 163 -16.33 -2.99 -18.15
N GLU A 164 -17.18 -2.01 -18.45
CA GLU A 164 -18.48 -2.20 -19.09
C GLU A 164 -18.32 -2.75 -20.50
N GLU A 165 -17.46 -2.18 -21.34
CA GLU A 165 -17.15 -2.71 -22.68
C GLU A 165 -16.64 -4.15 -22.62
N MET A 166 -15.68 -4.41 -21.73
CA MET A 166 -15.14 -5.76 -21.55
C MET A 166 -16.18 -6.75 -20.99
N ARG A 167 -17.12 -6.29 -20.17
CA ARG A 167 -18.23 -7.10 -19.66
C ARG A 167 -19.26 -7.39 -20.76
N ASN A 168 -19.62 -6.39 -21.56
CA ASN A 168 -20.54 -6.54 -22.68
C ASN A 168 -19.97 -7.53 -23.71
N ASN A 169 -18.68 -7.44 -24.02
CA ASN A 169 -18.01 -8.41 -24.89
C ASN A 169 -18.00 -9.85 -24.34
N ARG A 170 -18.00 -10.02 -23.00
CA ARG A 170 -18.05 -11.35 -22.36
C ARG A 170 -19.46 -11.95 -22.37
N LEU A 171 -20.49 -11.12 -22.24
CA LEU A 171 -21.88 -11.56 -22.11
C LEU A 171 -22.64 -11.60 -23.45
N GLY A 172 -22.25 -10.76 -24.40
CA GLY A 172 -22.85 -10.66 -25.73
C GLY A 172 -22.07 -11.43 -26.79
N ASN A 173 -22.04 -10.86 -28.00
CA ASN A 173 -21.26 -11.40 -29.11
C ASN A 173 -19.77 -11.22 -28.84
N LYS A 174 -19.06 -12.35 -28.71
CA LYS A 174 -17.67 -12.35 -28.30
C LYS A 174 -16.75 -11.95 -29.45
N HIS A 175 -16.19 -10.77 -29.35
CA HIS A 175 -15.14 -10.26 -30.20
C HIS A 175 -13.75 -10.62 -29.66
N PRO A 176 -12.77 -10.92 -30.54
CA PRO A 176 -11.40 -11.13 -30.10
C PRO A 176 -10.82 -9.88 -29.47
N VAL A 177 -10.15 -10.02 -28.32
CA VAL A 177 -9.52 -8.88 -27.63
C VAL A 177 -8.01 -8.97 -27.84
N VAL A 178 -7.45 -7.90 -28.41
CA VAL A 178 -6.03 -7.78 -28.74
C VAL A 178 -5.44 -6.63 -27.93
N TYR A 179 -4.42 -6.93 -27.14
CA TYR A 179 -3.66 -5.97 -26.35
C TYR A 179 -2.37 -5.65 -27.08
N LEU A 180 -1.99 -4.39 -27.12
CA LEU A 180 -0.69 -3.95 -27.63
C LEU A 180 0.07 -3.19 -26.57
N ASP A 181 1.40 -3.28 -26.62
CA ASP A 181 2.29 -2.55 -25.73
C ASP A 181 3.71 -2.45 -26.34
N GLU A 182 4.49 -1.50 -25.83
CA GLU A 182 5.90 -1.35 -26.12
C GLU A 182 6.76 -1.66 -24.89
N THR A 183 7.79 -2.48 -25.08
CA THR A 183 8.80 -2.72 -24.04
C THR A 183 10.18 -2.23 -24.47
N TYR A 184 10.90 -1.66 -23.51
CA TYR A 184 12.20 -1.06 -23.72
C TYR A 184 13.27 -1.86 -22.95
N ILE A 185 14.18 -2.47 -23.71
CA ILE A 185 15.33 -3.19 -23.18
C ILE A 185 16.55 -2.29 -23.31
N HIS A 186 17.15 -1.96 -22.17
CA HIS A 186 18.43 -1.25 -22.16
C HIS A 186 19.57 -2.26 -22.25
N ALA A 187 20.59 -1.94 -23.04
CA ALA A 187 21.83 -2.73 -23.09
C ALA A 187 22.51 -2.85 -21.72
N THR A 188 22.21 -1.93 -20.79
CA THR A 188 22.77 -1.88 -19.44
C THR A 188 21.96 -2.64 -18.40
N TYR A 189 20.92 -3.39 -18.79
CA TYR A 189 20.22 -4.28 -17.86
C TYR A 189 21.13 -5.45 -17.50
N CYS A 190 21.94 -5.27 -16.46
CA CYS A 190 22.77 -6.29 -15.84
C CYS A 190 22.34 -6.54 -14.39
N ALA A 191 22.80 -7.65 -13.82
CA ALA A 191 22.59 -7.92 -12.40
C ALA A 191 23.28 -6.84 -11.56
N GLY A 192 22.50 -6.11 -10.74
CA GLY A 192 23.03 -5.04 -9.87
C GLY A 192 23.90 -5.53 -8.71
N LYS A 193 24.20 -6.84 -8.67
CA LYS A 193 25.09 -7.49 -7.70
C LYS A 193 25.87 -8.56 -8.44
N CYS A 194 27.17 -8.65 -8.18
CA CYS A 194 28.03 -9.72 -8.64
C CYS A 194 28.97 -10.15 -7.51
N TRP A 195 29.54 -11.36 -7.63
CA TRP A 195 30.60 -11.82 -6.74
C TRP A 195 31.90 -11.09 -7.09
N GLN A 196 32.58 -10.55 -6.09
CA GLN A 196 33.82 -9.79 -6.22
C GLN A 196 34.68 -10.02 -4.97
N SER A 197 36.01 -9.85 -5.08
CA SER A 197 36.95 -9.97 -3.97
C SER A 197 37.70 -8.65 -3.73
N GLU A 198 38.58 -8.59 -2.72
CA GLU A 198 39.41 -7.40 -2.49
C GLU A 198 40.44 -7.16 -3.61
N THR A 199 40.77 -8.19 -4.40
CA THR A 199 41.77 -8.14 -5.46
C THR A 199 41.17 -8.28 -6.87
N GLU A 200 39.92 -8.72 -6.99
CA GLU A 200 39.24 -8.95 -8.27
C GLU A 200 37.95 -8.13 -8.32
N GLU A 201 37.93 -7.12 -9.18
CA GLU A 201 36.74 -6.33 -9.45
C GLU A 201 35.69 -7.19 -10.18
N GLY A 202 34.44 -7.06 -9.73
CA GLY A 202 33.30 -7.68 -10.38
C GLY A 202 32.86 -6.93 -11.65
N VAL A 203 31.70 -7.31 -12.19
CA VAL A 203 31.12 -6.65 -13.37
C VAL A 203 30.85 -5.17 -13.09
N LEU A 204 31.60 -4.29 -13.76
CA LEU A 204 31.40 -2.85 -13.71
C LEU A 204 30.15 -2.46 -14.50
N SER A 205 29.30 -1.62 -13.90
CA SER A 205 28.17 -1.03 -14.61
C SER A 205 28.64 0.13 -15.49
N SER A 206 28.16 0.20 -16.73
CA SER A 206 28.46 1.32 -17.63
C SER A 206 27.82 2.64 -17.15
N ASP A 207 28.56 3.75 -17.19
CA ASP A 207 28.07 5.08 -16.82
C ASP A 207 27.00 5.64 -17.78
N SER A 208 26.97 5.15 -19.02
CA SER A 208 25.97 5.55 -20.02
C SER A 208 24.94 4.45 -20.25
N LYS A 209 23.66 4.80 -20.38
CA LYS A 209 22.55 3.86 -20.56
C LYS A 209 22.55 3.09 -21.90
N GLY A 210 23.54 3.33 -22.77
CA GLY A 210 23.68 2.67 -24.08
C GLY A 210 22.49 2.87 -25.04
N PRO A 211 22.50 2.19 -26.20
CA PRO A 211 21.32 2.10 -27.06
C PRO A 211 20.22 1.26 -26.39
N ARG A 212 18.98 1.55 -26.74
CA ARG A 212 17.77 0.83 -26.30
C ARG A 212 17.24 0.01 -27.45
N TRP A 213 16.76 -1.17 -27.12
CA TRP A 213 15.93 -1.97 -28.01
C TRP A 213 14.47 -1.75 -27.63
N ILE A 214 13.64 -1.46 -28.62
CA ILE A 214 12.21 -1.23 -28.46
C ILE A 214 11.52 -2.39 -29.14
N ILE A 215 10.69 -3.12 -28.41
CA ILE A 215 9.90 -4.21 -28.96
C ILE A 215 8.45 -3.78 -28.87
N VAL A 216 7.78 -3.75 -30.03
CA VAL A 216 6.34 -3.51 -30.15
C VAL A 216 5.68 -4.78 -30.63
N HIS A 217 4.60 -5.17 -29.98
CA HIS A 217 3.80 -6.29 -30.43
C HIS A 217 2.35 -6.18 -29.95
N ALA A 218 1.51 -7.10 -30.42
CA ALA A 218 0.11 -7.19 -30.07
C ALA A 218 -0.28 -8.67 -29.96
N GLY A 219 -1.13 -9.00 -29.00
CA GLY A 219 -1.57 -10.36 -28.77
C GLY A 219 -2.81 -10.44 -27.88
N GLY A 220 -3.44 -11.60 -27.87
CA GLY A 220 -4.64 -11.87 -27.09
C GLY A 220 -4.72 -13.33 -26.67
N ALA A 221 -5.94 -13.80 -26.38
CA ALA A 221 -6.17 -15.20 -26.03
C ALA A 221 -5.80 -16.19 -27.15
N MET A 222 -5.70 -15.71 -28.40
CA MET A 222 -5.24 -16.48 -29.56
C MET A 222 -3.71 -16.56 -29.69
N GLY A 223 -2.96 -15.96 -28.77
CA GLY A 223 -1.52 -15.75 -28.92
C GLY A 223 -1.20 -14.40 -29.58
N PHE A 224 0.03 -14.27 -30.07
CA PHE A 224 0.50 -13.06 -30.75
C PHE A 224 -0.07 -12.96 -32.17
N ILE A 225 -0.34 -11.73 -32.60
CA ILE A 225 -0.81 -11.46 -33.96
C ILE A 225 0.34 -11.74 -34.95
N PRO A 226 0.18 -12.68 -35.91
CA PRO A 226 1.23 -12.99 -36.86
C PRO A 226 1.72 -11.75 -37.61
N ASN A 227 3.02 -11.68 -37.89
CA ASN A 227 3.65 -10.57 -38.63
C ASN A 227 3.52 -9.17 -37.99
N ALA A 228 2.98 -9.05 -36.78
CA ALA A 228 2.82 -7.79 -36.07
C ALA A 228 4.03 -7.42 -35.18
N GLN A 229 5.08 -8.24 -35.10
CA GLN A 229 6.25 -7.93 -34.29
C GLN A 229 7.11 -6.84 -34.96
N LEU A 230 7.54 -5.87 -34.17
CA LEU A 230 8.53 -4.88 -34.57
C LEU A 230 9.61 -4.75 -33.48
N ILE A 231 10.88 -4.83 -33.89
CA ILE A 231 12.03 -4.61 -33.01
C ILE A 231 12.84 -3.47 -33.60
N LEU A 232 13.00 -2.39 -32.82
CA LEU A 232 13.77 -1.21 -33.18
C LEU A 232 14.99 -1.08 -32.28
N ARG A 233 16.04 -0.45 -32.79
CA ARG A 233 17.21 -0.03 -32.01
C ARG A 233 17.30 1.48 -32.04
N SER A 234 17.27 2.11 -30.86
CA SER A 234 17.42 3.57 -30.74
C SER A 234 18.71 4.03 -31.40
N LYS A 235 18.67 5.15 -32.13
CA LYS A 235 19.84 5.77 -32.80
C LYS A 235 20.48 4.91 -33.90
N SER A 236 19.75 3.95 -34.46
CA SER A 236 20.19 3.25 -35.68
C SER A 236 20.04 4.16 -36.90
N GLN A 237 21.09 4.26 -37.73
CA GLN A 237 21.01 4.89 -39.06
C GLN A 237 20.51 3.92 -40.14
N ALA A 238 20.37 2.64 -39.82
CA ALA A 238 19.91 1.63 -40.75
C ALA A 238 18.42 1.33 -40.50
N ALA A 239 17.63 1.45 -41.58
CA ALA A 239 16.21 1.11 -41.76
C ALA A 239 15.16 2.22 -41.55
N ASP A 240 14.02 1.96 -42.20
CA ASP A 240 12.73 2.64 -42.34
C ASP A 240 12.03 3.18 -41.07
N TYR A 241 12.65 2.96 -39.91
CA TYR A 241 12.20 3.40 -38.60
C TYR A 241 13.39 4.10 -37.94
N HIS A 242 13.41 5.43 -38.05
CA HIS A 242 14.42 6.28 -37.43
C HIS A 242 13.99 6.58 -35.98
N ASP A 243 14.94 6.52 -35.04
CA ASP A 243 14.80 6.95 -33.64
C ASP A 243 13.91 6.08 -32.71
N ASP A 244 13.65 6.59 -31.50
CA ASP A 244 12.77 5.97 -30.50
C ASP A 244 11.31 5.90 -31.00
N MET A 245 10.45 5.17 -30.27
CA MET A 245 9.01 5.10 -30.59
C MET A 245 8.39 6.51 -30.61
N ASN A 246 7.71 6.83 -31.70
CA ASN A 246 7.07 8.12 -31.93
C ASN A 246 5.80 7.94 -32.76
N LYS A 247 5.06 9.03 -32.98
CA LYS A 247 3.81 9.03 -33.75
C LYS A 247 3.96 8.38 -35.14
N ALA A 248 5.02 8.72 -35.87
CA ALA A 248 5.19 8.25 -37.25
C ALA A 248 5.49 6.74 -37.25
N ASN A 249 6.43 6.31 -36.41
CA ASN A 249 6.80 4.90 -36.24
C ASN A 249 5.60 4.06 -35.78
N PHE A 250 4.83 4.54 -34.79
CA PHE A 250 3.65 3.84 -34.29
C PHE A 250 2.57 3.71 -35.38
N ASN A 251 2.24 4.80 -36.10
CA ASN A 251 1.24 4.74 -37.18
C ASN A 251 1.68 3.84 -38.35
N LYS A 252 2.96 3.85 -38.69
CA LYS A 252 3.53 2.97 -39.72
C LYS A 252 3.38 1.50 -39.30
N TRP A 253 3.78 1.16 -38.08
CA TRP A 253 3.58 -0.17 -37.52
C TRP A 253 2.11 -0.58 -37.49
N LEU A 254 1.24 0.31 -37.01
CA LEU A 254 -0.19 0.05 -36.93
C LEU A 254 -0.79 -0.28 -38.30
N SER A 255 -0.43 0.51 -39.33
CA SER A 255 -0.98 0.40 -40.68
C SER A 255 -0.39 -0.76 -41.49
N GLU A 256 0.92 -1.00 -41.37
CA GLU A 256 1.64 -1.99 -42.19
C GLU A 256 1.72 -3.36 -41.54
N LYS A 257 1.69 -3.43 -40.20
CA LYS A 257 1.95 -4.67 -39.45
C LYS A 257 0.73 -5.12 -38.67
N LEU A 258 0.12 -4.25 -37.85
CA LEU A 258 -0.98 -4.69 -36.99
C LEU A 258 -2.30 -4.86 -37.75
N ILE A 259 -2.85 -3.78 -38.31
CA ILE A 259 -4.18 -3.76 -38.95
C ILE A 259 -4.35 -4.85 -40.02
N PRO A 260 -3.38 -5.07 -40.94
CA PRO A 260 -3.54 -6.09 -41.99
C PRO A 260 -3.60 -7.53 -41.45
N ASN A 261 -3.07 -7.76 -40.25
CA ASN A 261 -3.02 -9.09 -39.62
C ASN A 261 -4.03 -9.24 -38.47
N LEU A 262 -4.82 -8.20 -38.17
CA LEU A 262 -5.82 -8.25 -37.11
C LEU A 262 -6.99 -9.16 -37.51
N PRO A 263 -7.46 -10.02 -36.60
CA PRO A 263 -8.71 -10.74 -36.79
C PRO A 263 -9.88 -9.77 -36.99
N PRO A 264 -10.86 -10.10 -37.85
CA PRO A 264 -12.03 -9.26 -38.06
C PRO A 264 -12.77 -8.94 -36.76
N GLN A 265 -13.29 -7.72 -36.67
CA GLN A 265 -14.08 -7.24 -35.53
C GLN A 265 -13.35 -7.39 -34.18
N SER A 266 -12.03 -7.20 -34.16
CA SER A 266 -11.26 -7.22 -32.91
C SER A 266 -11.48 -5.96 -32.07
N ILE A 267 -11.47 -6.13 -30.75
CA ILE A 267 -11.36 -5.04 -29.78
C ILE A 267 -9.87 -4.84 -29.50
N VAL A 268 -9.34 -3.65 -29.82
CA VAL A 268 -7.94 -3.30 -29.57
C VAL A 268 -7.84 -2.52 -28.26
N VAL A 269 -6.98 -2.99 -27.36
CA VAL A 269 -6.69 -2.36 -26.08
C VAL A 269 -5.25 -1.86 -26.11
N MET A 270 -5.09 -0.56 -25.86
CA MET A 270 -3.80 0.13 -25.80
C MET A 270 -3.77 1.09 -24.61
N ASP A 271 -2.58 1.49 -24.18
CA ASP A 271 -2.43 2.51 -23.15
C ASP A 271 -2.69 3.93 -23.72
N ASN A 272 -2.50 4.96 -22.90
CA ASN A 272 -2.74 6.36 -23.29
C ASN A 272 -1.42 7.12 -23.48
N ALA A 273 -0.39 6.49 -24.04
CA ALA A 273 0.83 7.20 -24.42
C ALA A 273 0.50 8.32 -25.43
N SER A 274 1.17 9.46 -25.30
CA SER A 274 0.85 10.67 -26.06
C SER A 274 0.95 10.50 -27.59
N TYR A 275 1.73 9.52 -28.05
CA TYR A 275 1.89 9.20 -29.47
C TYR A 275 0.83 8.23 -30.01
N HIS A 276 0.03 7.57 -29.17
CA HIS A 276 -1.12 6.76 -29.59
C HIS A 276 -2.34 7.62 -29.90
N THR A 277 -2.55 8.68 -29.12
CA THR A 277 -3.80 9.45 -29.14
C THR A 277 -3.59 10.81 -29.79
N VAL A 278 -3.20 10.81 -31.06
CA VAL A 278 -3.01 12.07 -31.80
C VAL A 278 -4.33 12.52 -32.40
N GLN A 279 -4.88 13.58 -31.83
CA GLN A 279 -6.05 14.24 -32.36
C GLN A 279 -5.73 14.85 -33.74
N VAL A 280 -6.42 14.38 -34.78
CA VAL A 280 -6.23 14.84 -36.17
C VAL A 280 -6.50 16.33 -36.30
N ASN A 281 -7.55 16.81 -35.61
CA ASN A 281 -7.96 18.21 -35.60
C ASN A 281 -7.86 18.79 -34.18
N LYS A 282 -6.64 18.90 -33.65
CA LYS A 282 -6.43 19.41 -32.29
C LYS A 282 -6.69 20.92 -32.24
N ALA A 283 -7.62 21.35 -31.37
CA ALA A 283 -7.86 22.76 -31.12
C ALA A 283 -6.57 23.46 -30.65
N PRO A 284 -6.18 24.58 -31.29
CA PRO A 284 -5.07 25.41 -30.87
C PRO A 284 -5.29 25.98 -29.46
N THR A 285 -4.20 26.27 -28.75
CA THR A 285 -4.26 26.93 -27.44
C THR A 285 -3.59 28.30 -27.50
N MET A 286 -3.62 29.08 -26.42
CA MET A 286 -2.91 30.37 -26.38
C MET A 286 -1.40 30.27 -26.61
N SER A 287 -0.79 29.09 -26.42
CA SER A 287 0.62 28.85 -26.77
C SER A 287 0.85 28.59 -28.26
N SER A 288 -0.18 28.21 -29.03
CA SER A 288 -0.09 27.98 -30.48
C SER A 288 0.24 29.26 -31.25
N ARG A 289 0.80 29.17 -32.46
CA ARG A 289 1.06 30.37 -33.27
C ARG A 289 -0.25 30.99 -33.75
N LYS A 290 -0.28 32.31 -33.97
CA LYS A 290 -1.48 33.00 -34.49
C LYS A 290 -1.94 32.40 -35.82
N GLU A 291 -0.99 32.11 -36.70
CA GLU A 291 -1.23 31.47 -38.00
C GLU A 291 -1.86 30.07 -37.86
N GLU A 292 -1.41 29.26 -36.90
CA GLU A 292 -2.03 27.95 -36.63
C GLU A 292 -3.49 28.10 -36.18
N MET A 293 -3.79 29.11 -35.36
CA MET A 293 -5.16 29.43 -34.95
C MET A 293 -6.05 29.80 -36.15
N GLN A 294 -5.52 30.66 -37.03
CA GLN A 294 -6.21 31.10 -38.26
C GLN A 294 -6.46 29.94 -39.23
N ASN A 295 -5.45 29.09 -39.42
CA ASN A 295 -5.55 27.91 -40.28
C ASN A 295 -6.57 26.91 -39.72
N TRP A 296 -6.58 26.69 -38.41
CA TRP A 296 -7.56 25.83 -37.76
C TRP A 296 -8.99 26.36 -37.93
N ILE A 297 -9.23 27.66 -37.70
CA ILE A 297 -10.54 28.29 -37.88
C ILE A 297 -11.00 28.11 -39.33
N THR A 298 -10.14 28.42 -40.30
CA THR A 298 -10.43 28.24 -41.73
C THR A 298 -10.71 26.79 -42.09
N SER A 299 -9.92 25.84 -41.60
CA SER A 299 -10.08 24.41 -41.90
C SER A 299 -11.36 23.81 -41.30
N ASN A 300 -11.91 24.43 -40.25
CA ASN A 300 -13.21 24.07 -39.67
C ASN A 300 -14.38 24.84 -40.31
N GLY A 301 -14.14 25.59 -41.40
CA GLY A 301 -15.17 26.35 -42.11
C GLY A 301 -15.66 27.59 -41.37
N LEU A 302 -14.93 28.05 -40.36
CA LEU A 302 -15.26 29.23 -39.57
C LEU A 302 -14.58 30.48 -40.16
N SER A 303 -15.17 31.65 -39.90
CA SER A 303 -14.65 32.95 -40.36
C SER A 303 -14.04 33.76 -39.22
N TYR A 304 -12.98 34.53 -39.51
CA TYR A 304 -12.38 35.47 -38.58
C TYR A 304 -11.96 36.76 -39.32
N LEU A 305 -11.82 37.87 -38.58
CA LEU A 305 -11.26 39.10 -39.15
C LEU A 305 -9.73 39.06 -39.11
N PRO A 306 -9.00 39.38 -40.19
CA PRO A 306 -7.53 39.32 -40.23
C PRO A 306 -6.83 40.12 -39.12
N THR A 307 -7.48 41.17 -38.63
CA THR A 307 -7.01 42.06 -37.56
C THR A 307 -7.17 41.48 -36.16
N MET A 308 -7.94 40.40 -35.97
CA MET A 308 -8.19 39.79 -34.66
C MET A 308 -6.90 39.39 -33.96
N LEU A 309 -6.83 39.63 -32.66
CA LEU A 309 -5.74 39.19 -31.79
C LEU A 309 -5.89 37.70 -31.46
N LYS A 310 -4.81 37.06 -31.00
CA LYS A 310 -4.84 35.64 -30.60
C LYS A 310 -5.95 35.34 -29.57
N ALA A 311 -6.20 36.26 -28.63
CA ALA A 311 -7.26 36.09 -27.64
C ALA A 311 -8.65 35.99 -28.29
N GLN A 312 -8.94 36.85 -29.27
CA GLN A 312 -10.21 36.84 -30.01
C GLN A 312 -10.35 35.60 -30.91
N LEU A 313 -9.25 35.16 -31.53
CA LEU A 313 -9.24 33.89 -32.27
C LEU A 313 -9.49 32.69 -31.35
N LEU A 314 -8.99 32.73 -30.10
CA LEU A 314 -9.23 31.67 -29.13
C LEU A 314 -10.70 31.60 -28.70
N GLU A 315 -11.39 32.73 -28.60
CA GLU A 315 -12.83 32.74 -28.30
C GLU A 315 -13.62 31.96 -29.36
N ILE A 316 -13.36 32.23 -30.64
CA ILE A 316 -13.98 31.50 -31.77
C ILE A 316 -13.66 29.98 -31.68
N ILE A 317 -12.42 29.64 -31.35
CA ILE A 317 -11.97 28.24 -31.22
C ILE A 317 -12.65 27.54 -30.03
N ASN A 318 -12.85 28.21 -28.90
CA ASN A 318 -13.44 27.61 -27.70
C ASN A 318 -14.97 27.44 -27.78
N GLU A 319 -15.63 28.16 -28.69
CA GLU A 319 -17.06 28.02 -28.96
C GLU A 319 -17.40 26.75 -29.77
N HIS A 320 -16.40 26.04 -30.31
CA HIS A 320 -16.54 24.88 -31.21
C HIS A 320 -15.69 23.68 -30.78
#